data_AF-A0A6S6RWT4-F1
#
_entry.id   AF-A0A6S6RWT4-F1
#
_cell.length_a   1.000
_cell.length_b   1.000
_cell.length_c   1.000
_cell.angle_alpha   90.00
_cell.angle_beta   90.00
_cell.angle_gamma   90.00
#
_symmetry.space_group_name_H-M   'P 1'
#
loop_
_entity.id
_entity.type
_entity.pdbx_description
1 polymer ?
#
loop_
_entity_poly.entity_id
_entity_poly.type
_entity_poly.pdbx_seq_one_letter_code
_entity_poly.pdbx_strand_id
1 'polypeptide(L)'
;MSSKLSRLAILECLFYGWSAAKQIKQHIEQIDMPSTLAKWNENQCHNLDEQVVIQHNWHELRLFMWDYIGIVRTTKRLTRALRRIHLLQKEIEEYYSNFRLSNNLLELRNLVQVAKLMIRCALYRKESRGLHYTLDYPEQQPDAKPTILTPSTK
;
A
#
# COMPACT_ATOMS: atom_id res chain seq x y z
N MET A 1 2.23 -0.36 -22.74
CA MET A 1 3.07 0.71 -22.15
C MET A 1 2.80 0.78 -20.65
N SER A 2 3.80 0.63 -19.79
CA SER A 2 3.65 0.65 -18.31
C SER A 2 4.55 1.71 -17.67
N SER A 3 4.57 2.91 -18.24
CA SER A 3 5.20 4.10 -17.67
C SER A 3 4.27 5.31 -17.84
N LYS A 4 4.15 6.12 -16.79
CA LYS A 4 3.30 7.31 -16.76
C LYS A 4 4.10 8.50 -17.29
N LEU A 5 3.59 9.22 -18.28
CA LEU A 5 4.15 10.52 -18.69
C LEU A 5 3.72 11.58 -17.65
N SER A 6 4.63 12.43 -17.18
CA SER A 6 4.38 13.37 -16.07
C SER A 6 3.16 14.28 -16.28
N ARG A 7 2.90 14.72 -17.52
CA ARG A 7 1.74 15.58 -17.86
C ARG A 7 0.40 14.87 -17.76
N LEU A 8 0.36 13.54 -17.90
CA LEU A 8 -0.88 12.77 -17.82
C LEU A 8 -1.42 12.68 -16.39
N ALA A 9 -0.58 12.82 -15.37
CA ALA A 9 -1.01 12.70 -13.97
C ALA A 9 -1.94 13.84 -13.53
N ILE A 10 -1.63 15.09 -13.93
CA ILE A 10 -2.48 16.25 -13.61
C ILE A 10 -3.79 16.17 -14.37
N LEU A 11 -3.73 15.82 -15.66
CA LEU A 11 -4.94 15.67 -16.49
C LEU A 11 -5.85 14.56 -15.97
N GLU A 12 -5.31 13.40 -15.57
CA GLU A 12 -6.08 12.35 -14.90
C GLU A 12 -6.76 12.89 -13.65
N CYS A 13 -6.04 13.60 -12.78
CA CYS A 13 -6.60 14.14 -11.54
C CYS A 13 -7.79 15.08 -11.83
N LEU A 14 -7.64 16.01 -12.77
CA LEU A 14 -8.70 16.93 -13.16
C LEU A 14 -9.91 16.20 -13.75
N PHE A 15 -9.66 15.25 -14.67
CA PHE A 15 -10.72 14.51 -15.32
C PHE A 15 -11.50 13.63 -14.33
N TYR A 16 -10.82 12.85 -13.49
CA TYR A 16 -11.46 11.99 -12.50
C TYR A 16 -12.15 12.80 -11.41
N GLY A 17 -11.56 13.93 -10.97
CA GLY A 17 -12.19 14.84 -10.02
C GLY A 17 -13.50 15.42 -10.56
N TRP A 18 -13.49 15.92 -11.80
CA TRP A 18 -14.69 16.43 -12.48
C TRP A 18 -15.75 15.34 -12.67
N SER A 19 -15.35 14.15 -13.14
CA SER A 19 -16.26 13.02 -13.36
C SER A 19 -16.91 12.55 -12.06
N ALA A 20 -16.12 12.40 -10.99
CA ALA A 20 -16.61 12.04 -9.66
C ALA A 20 -17.58 13.09 -9.10
N ALA A 21 -17.27 14.39 -9.22
CA ALA A 21 -18.15 15.47 -8.78
C ALA A 21 -19.51 15.43 -9.50
N LYS A 22 -19.52 15.16 -10.81
CA LYS A 22 -20.75 15.01 -11.59
C LYS A 22 -21.59 13.82 -11.09
N GLN A 23 -20.97 12.67 -10.84
CA GLN A 23 -21.66 11.49 -10.32
C GLN A 23 -22.21 11.72 -8.92
N ILE A 24 -21.41 12.32 -8.02
CA ILE A 24 -21.84 12.65 -6.66
C ILE A 24 -23.08 13.55 -6.71
N LYS A 25 -23.06 14.63 -7.49
CA LYS A 25 -24.21 15.54 -7.62
C LYS A 25 -25.49 14.83 -8.08
N GLN A 26 -25.38 13.81 -8.93
CA GLN A 26 -26.53 13.06 -9.44
C GLN A 26 -27.13 12.08 -8.42
N HIS A 27 -26.34 11.59 -7.46
CA HIS A 27 -26.75 10.50 -6.57
C HIS A 27 -26.78 10.90 -5.09
N ILE A 28 -26.27 12.07 -4.71
CA ILE A 28 -26.15 12.48 -3.30
C ILE A 28 -27.51 12.51 -2.59
N GLU A 29 -28.58 12.88 -3.27
CA GLU A 29 -29.95 12.88 -2.73
C GLU A 29 -30.52 11.47 -2.55
N GLN A 30 -29.91 10.45 -3.16
CA GLN A 30 -30.30 9.03 -3.06
C GLN A 30 -29.52 8.28 -1.98
N ILE A 31 -28.54 8.93 -1.34
CA ILE A 31 -27.71 8.33 -0.30
C ILE A 31 -28.30 8.66 1.06
N ASP A 32 -28.81 7.64 1.74
CA ASP A 32 -29.26 7.78 3.12
C ASP A 32 -28.08 7.96 4.06
N MET A 33 -28.18 8.96 4.93
CA MET A 33 -27.19 9.16 5.99
C MET A 33 -27.36 8.09 7.07
N PRO A 34 -26.27 7.45 7.52
CA PRO A 34 -26.34 6.51 8.63
C PRO A 34 -26.81 7.23 9.89
N SER A 35 -27.82 6.68 10.56
CA SER A 35 -28.41 7.27 11.77
C SER A 35 -27.48 7.23 12.99
N THR A 36 -26.52 6.29 13.00
CA THR A 36 -25.51 6.16 14.05
C THR A 36 -24.17 5.75 13.46
N LEU A 37 -23.09 6.26 14.03
CA LEU A 37 -21.72 5.90 13.71
C LEU A 37 -21.04 5.36 14.97
N ALA A 38 -20.28 4.28 14.83
CA ALA A 38 -19.45 3.78 15.90
C ALA A 38 -18.41 4.84 16.28
N LYS A 39 -18.32 5.16 17.58
CA LYS A 39 -17.28 6.07 18.08
C LYS A 39 -15.93 5.40 18.00
N TRP A 40 -14.90 6.20 17.75
CA TRP A 40 -13.52 5.75 17.87
C TRP A 40 -13.20 5.37 19.32
N ASN A 41 -12.47 4.28 19.52
CA ASN A 41 -12.02 3.89 20.86
C ASN A 41 -10.65 4.54 21.15
N GLU A 42 -10.62 5.46 22.11
CA GLU A 42 -9.41 6.22 22.51
C GLU A 42 -8.68 5.63 23.73
N ASN A 43 -9.12 4.48 24.25
CA ASN A 43 -8.62 3.92 25.53
C ASN A 43 -7.24 3.26 25.40
N GLN A 44 -6.18 4.05 25.18
CA GLN A 44 -4.84 3.54 24.96
C GLN A 44 -3.77 4.32 25.74
N CYS A 45 -2.72 3.61 26.18
CA CYS A 45 -1.67 4.15 27.04
C CYS A 45 -0.60 4.93 26.24
N HIS A 46 0.08 5.89 26.87
CA HIS A 46 1.19 6.63 26.28
C HIS A 46 2.53 6.03 26.73
N ASN A 47 3.37 5.61 25.80
CA ASN A 47 4.75 5.18 26.07
C ASN A 47 5.71 5.86 25.08
N LEU A 48 6.77 6.50 25.58
CA LEU A 48 7.75 7.26 24.80
C LEU A 48 8.78 6.36 24.11
N ASP A 49 9.20 5.24 24.73
CA ASP A 49 10.24 4.36 24.18
C ASP A 49 9.80 3.72 22.85
N GLU A 50 8.51 3.44 22.71
CA GLU A 50 7.92 2.85 21.50
C GLU A 50 7.93 3.80 20.29
N GLN A 51 7.97 5.12 20.51
CA GLN A 51 8.06 6.08 19.40
C GLN A 51 9.38 5.94 18.63
N VAL A 52 10.45 5.58 19.34
CA VAL A 52 11.77 5.32 18.74
C VAL A 52 11.71 4.06 17.87
N VAL A 53 10.99 3.03 18.32
CA VAL A 53 10.80 1.78 17.56
C VAL A 53 10.01 2.02 16.27
N ILE A 54 8.94 2.82 16.32
CA ILE A 54 8.17 3.20 15.12
C ILE A 54 9.06 3.89 14.07
N GLN A 55 9.93 4.80 14.50
CA GLN A 55 10.88 5.47 13.60
C GLN A 55 11.88 4.49 12.99
N HIS A 56 12.41 3.54 13.77
CA HIS A 56 13.29 2.49 13.27
C HIS A 56 12.59 1.62 12.22
N ASN A 57 11.36 1.18 12.51
CA ASN A 57 10.56 0.35 11.59
C ASN A 57 10.25 1.10 10.28
N TRP A 58 10.02 2.40 10.35
CA TRP A 58 9.85 3.24 9.16
C TRP A 58 11.12 3.27 8.30
N HIS A 59 12.29 3.42 8.92
CA HIS A 59 13.57 3.41 8.21
C HIS A 59 13.87 2.03 7.60
N GLU A 60 13.66 0.96 8.39
CA GLU A 60 13.86 -0.42 7.95
C GLU A 60 12.98 -0.73 6.72
N LEU A 61 11.70 -0.35 6.78
CA LEU A 61 10.75 -0.52 5.68
C LEU A 61 11.29 0.11 4.39
N ARG A 62 11.68 1.38 4.43
CA ARG A 62 12.18 2.09 3.25
C ARG A 62 13.44 1.44 2.68
N LEU A 63 14.36 1.04 3.57
CA LEU A 63 15.62 0.42 3.17
C LEU A 63 15.39 -0.92 2.45
N PHE A 64 14.62 -1.85 3.03
CA PHE A 64 14.43 -3.14 2.36
C PHE A 64 13.50 -3.05 1.14
N MET A 65 12.58 -2.07 1.11
CA MET A 65 11.75 -1.83 -0.07
C MET A 65 12.63 -1.41 -1.26
N TRP A 66 13.63 -0.57 -1.01
CA TRP A 66 14.64 -0.20 -2.00
C TRP A 66 15.46 -1.42 -2.45
N ASP A 67 16.00 -2.20 -1.51
CA ASP A 67 16.88 -3.34 -1.82
C ASP A 67 16.17 -4.48 -2.57
N TYR A 68 14.90 -4.75 -2.22
CA TYR A 68 14.20 -5.94 -2.68
C TYR A 68 13.15 -5.68 -3.76
N ILE A 69 12.59 -4.47 -3.84
CA ILE A 69 11.53 -4.09 -4.80
C ILE A 69 11.96 -2.90 -5.67
N GLY A 70 13.24 -2.51 -5.60
CA GLY A 70 13.86 -1.52 -6.46
C GLY A 70 13.82 -1.86 -7.95
N ILE A 71 14.68 -1.20 -8.73
CA ILE A 71 14.64 -1.24 -10.20
C ILE A 71 14.74 -2.68 -10.73
N VAL A 72 15.72 -3.44 -10.23
CA VAL A 72 16.00 -4.82 -10.61
C VAL A 72 15.52 -5.78 -9.52
N ARG A 73 14.66 -6.74 -9.90
CA ARG A 73 13.99 -7.64 -8.96
C ARG A 73 14.35 -9.10 -9.21
N THR A 74 14.16 -9.92 -8.18
CA THR A 74 14.14 -11.38 -8.26
C THR A 74 13.08 -11.91 -7.32
N THR A 75 12.51 -13.07 -7.65
CA THR A 75 11.52 -13.82 -6.86
C THR A 75 12.05 -14.08 -5.46
N LYS A 76 13.35 -14.39 -5.33
CA LYS A 76 14.00 -14.59 -4.03
C LYS A 76 13.99 -13.31 -3.19
N ARG A 77 14.34 -12.16 -3.77
CA ARG A 77 14.30 -10.85 -3.07
C ARG A 77 12.87 -10.46 -2.69
N LEU A 78 11.92 -10.60 -3.61
CA LEU A 78 10.51 -10.29 -3.36
C LEU A 78 9.90 -11.16 -2.26
N THR A 79 10.23 -12.46 -2.25
CA THR A 79 9.78 -13.38 -1.18
C THR A 79 10.39 -13.00 0.17
N ARG A 80 11.65 -12.56 0.20
CA ARG A 80 12.30 -12.06 1.41
C ARG A 80 11.64 -10.78 1.93
N ALA A 81 11.31 -9.84 1.03
CA ALA A 81 10.57 -8.63 1.39
C ALA A 81 9.20 -8.95 2.00
N LEU A 82 8.46 -9.91 1.39
CA LEU A 82 7.15 -10.31 1.89
C LEU A 82 7.21 -10.86 3.32
N ARG A 83 8.25 -11.64 3.65
CA ARG A 83 8.46 -12.16 5.00
C ARG A 83 8.68 -11.04 6.02
N ARG A 84 9.52 -10.04 5.70
CA ARG A 84 9.75 -8.87 6.55
C ARG A 84 8.49 -8.05 6.76
N ILE A 85 7.73 -7.82 5.70
CA ILE A 85 6.43 -7.13 5.78
C ILE A 85 5.47 -7.85 6.72
N HIS A 86 5.38 -9.18 6.66
CA HIS A 86 4.52 -9.92 7.58
C HIS A 86 4.97 -9.83 9.05
N LEU A 87 6.27 -9.72 9.31
CA LEU A 87 6.78 -9.47 10.66
C LEU A 87 6.36 -8.08 11.15
N LEU A 88 6.64 -7.03 10.36
CA LEU A 88 6.23 -5.67 10.68
C LEU A 88 4.71 -5.52 10.86
N GLN A 89 3.90 -6.23 10.08
CA GLN A 89 2.44 -6.21 10.26
C GLN A 89 2.03 -6.72 11.63
N LYS A 90 2.63 -7.81 12.11
CA LYS A 90 2.33 -8.37 13.43
C LYS A 90 2.75 -7.42 14.56
N GLU A 91 3.95 -6.87 14.47
CA GLU A 91 4.44 -5.88 15.46
C GLU A 91 3.53 -4.65 15.50
N ILE A 92 3.11 -4.13 14.34
CA ILE A 92 2.20 -2.98 14.28
C ILE A 92 0.83 -3.31 14.87
N GLU A 93 0.29 -4.51 14.65
CA GLU A 93 -0.99 -4.94 15.26
C GLU A 93 -0.91 -5.01 16.79
N GLU A 94 0.22 -5.49 17.31
CA GLU A 94 0.50 -5.49 18.75
C GLU A 94 0.59 -4.07 19.29
N TYR A 95 1.29 -3.16 18.59
CA TYR A 95 1.37 -1.77 18.99
C TYR A 95 -0.01 -1.08 18.95
N TYR A 96 -0.77 -1.33 17.90
CA TYR A 96 -2.07 -0.72 17.69
C TYR A 96 -3.09 -1.11 18.77
N SER A 97 -2.96 -2.30 19.34
CA SER A 97 -3.86 -2.78 20.39
C SER A 97 -3.58 -2.14 21.75
N ASN A 98 -2.33 -1.71 21.99
CA ASN A 98 -1.85 -1.33 23.33
C ASN A 98 -1.55 0.17 23.49
N PHE A 99 -1.30 0.91 22.41
CA PHE A 99 -0.75 2.28 22.47
C PHE A 99 -1.62 3.32 21.79
N ARG A 100 -1.58 4.55 22.32
CA ARG A 100 -2.30 5.70 21.77
C ARG A 100 -1.89 5.96 20.33
N LEU A 101 -2.88 6.14 19.47
CA LEU A 101 -2.68 6.52 18.08
C LEU A 101 -1.84 7.78 17.95
N SER A 102 -0.86 7.70 17.05
CA SER A 102 -0.03 8.82 16.62
C SER A 102 0.04 8.85 15.10
N ASN A 103 0.35 10.02 14.53
CA ASN A 103 0.53 10.16 13.09
C ASN A 103 1.57 9.19 12.54
N ASN A 104 2.70 9.01 13.25
CA ASN A 104 3.78 8.11 12.85
C ASN A 104 3.32 6.64 12.81
N LEU A 105 2.52 6.19 13.78
CA LEU A 105 1.97 4.83 13.78
C LEU A 105 1.00 4.61 12.63
N LEU A 106 0.12 5.57 12.36
CA LEU A 106 -0.83 5.52 11.25
C LEU A 106 -0.10 5.50 9.90
N GLU A 107 0.92 6.34 9.74
CA GLU A 107 1.76 6.37 8.55
C GLU A 107 2.48 5.03 8.34
N LEU A 108 3.14 4.51 9.37
CA LEU A 108 3.85 3.23 9.30
C LEU A 108 2.89 2.09 8.90
N ARG A 109 1.71 2.03 9.53
CA ARG A 109 0.67 1.03 9.20
C ARG A 109 0.26 1.11 7.73
N ASN A 110 0.00 2.30 7.22
CA ASN A 110 -0.38 2.52 5.83
C ASN A 110 0.75 2.15 4.85
N LEU A 111 1.98 2.55 5.16
CA LEU A 111 3.16 2.23 4.34
C LEU A 111 3.39 0.72 4.26
N VAL A 112 3.33 0.01 5.39
CA VAL A 112 3.47 -1.46 5.41
C VAL A 112 2.36 -2.14 4.61
N GLN A 113 1.12 -1.65 4.73
CA GLN A 113 -0.01 -2.18 3.96
C GLN A 113 0.18 -1.99 2.45
N VAL A 114 0.56 -0.79 2.01
CA VAL A 114 0.82 -0.53 0.58
C VAL A 114 2.02 -1.34 0.08
N ALA A 115 3.10 -1.42 0.85
CA ALA A 115 4.28 -2.20 0.55
C ALA A 115 3.94 -3.68 0.31
N LYS A 116 3.09 -4.28 1.16
CA LYS A 116 2.56 -5.64 0.97
C LYS A 116 1.88 -5.81 -0.38
N LEU A 117 0.99 -4.87 -0.74
CA LEU A 117 0.26 -4.92 -2.02
C LEU A 117 1.22 -4.81 -3.20
N MET A 118 2.20 -3.90 -3.14
CA MET A 118 3.24 -3.77 -4.17
C MET A 118 4.04 -5.06 -4.37
N ILE A 119 4.47 -5.69 -3.27
CA ILE A 119 5.22 -6.96 -3.32
C ILE A 119 4.37 -8.08 -3.91
N ARG A 120 3.11 -8.20 -3.48
CA ARG A 120 2.19 -9.20 -4.03
C ARG A 120 2.03 -8.99 -5.53
N CYS A 121 1.74 -7.77 -5.98
CA CYS A 121 1.65 -7.46 -7.41
C CYS A 121 2.92 -7.83 -8.17
N ALA A 122 4.10 -7.52 -7.62
CA ALA A 122 5.37 -7.88 -8.24
C ALA A 122 5.60 -9.39 -8.29
N LEU A 123 5.19 -10.15 -7.27
CA LEU A 123 5.30 -11.62 -7.24
C LEU A 123 4.36 -12.29 -8.24
N TYR A 124 3.15 -11.75 -8.44
CA TYR A 124 2.17 -12.29 -9.38
C TYR A 124 2.58 -12.11 -10.84
N ARG A 125 3.34 -11.06 -11.17
CA ARG A 125 3.78 -10.80 -12.54
C ARG A 125 4.97 -11.70 -12.91
N LYS A 126 4.79 -12.54 -13.93
CA LYS A 126 5.79 -13.51 -14.44
C LYS A 126 6.35 -13.09 -15.80
N GLU A 127 6.68 -11.81 -15.92
CA GLU A 127 7.26 -11.17 -17.11
C GLU A 127 7.99 -9.89 -16.70
N SER A 128 8.86 -9.35 -17.56
CA SER A 128 9.46 -8.03 -17.37
C SER A 128 8.86 -7.02 -18.34
N ARG A 129 8.18 -5.99 -17.81
CA ARG A 129 7.49 -4.97 -18.60
C ARG A 129 7.48 -3.61 -17.91
N GLY A 130 7.96 -2.59 -18.64
CA GLY A 130 7.99 -1.20 -18.16
C GLY A 130 8.78 -1.06 -16.87
N LEU A 131 8.15 -0.51 -15.82
CA LEU A 131 8.80 -0.32 -14.51
C LEU A 131 8.95 -1.62 -13.68
N HIS A 132 8.36 -2.73 -14.15
CA HIS A 132 8.56 -4.04 -13.54
C HIS A 132 9.63 -4.81 -14.32
N TYR A 133 10.83 -4.91 -13.77
CA TYR A 133 11.94 -5.69 -14.32
C TYR A 133 12.40 -6.74 -13.31
N THR A 134 12.39 -8.00 -13.72
CA THR A 134 12.77 -9.16 -12.91
C THR A 134 13.69 -10.11 -13.68
N LEU A 135 14.78 -10.54 -13.06
CA LEU A 135 15.77 -11.39 -13.73
C LEU A 135 15.27 -12.82 -13.97
N ASP A 136 14.29 -13.29 -13.21
CA ASP A 136 13.74 -14.65 -13.37
C ASP A 136 12.80 -14.75 -14.60
N TYR A 137 12.27 -13.63 -15.07
CA TYR A 137 11.35 -13.55 -16.20
C TYR A 137 11.72 -12.32 -17.06
N PRO A 138 12.81 -12.39 -17.85
CA PRO A 138 13.33 -11.23 -18.59
C PRO A 138 12.45 -10.84 -19.79
N GLU A 139 11.70 -11.79 -20.33
CA GLU A 139 10.86 -11.58 -21.51
C GLU A 139 9.48 -11.01 -21.17
N GLN A 140 8.86 -10.39 -22.17
CA GLN A 140 7.47 -9.96 -22.13
C GLN A 140 6.54 -11.09 -22.56
N GLN A 141 5.42 -11.27 -21.87
CA GLN A 141 4.36 -12.15 -22.34
C GLN A 141 3.57 -11.50 -23.50
N PRO A 142 2.95 -12.28 -24.40
CA PRO A 142 2.19 -11.72 -25.52
C PRO A 142 0.97 -10.91 -25.09
N ASP A 143 0.26 -11.36 -24.04
CA ASP A 143 -0.98 -10.75 -23.56
C ASP A 143 -0.75 -10.07 -22.20
N ALA A 144 -0.74 -8.74 -22.20
CA ALA A 144 -0.46 -7.93 -21.02
C ALA A 144 -1.74 -7.65 -20.24
N LYS A 145 -1.80 -8.10 -18.98
CA LYS A 145 -2.95 -7.86 -18.08
C LYS A 145 -2.55 -7.07 -16.83
N PRO A 146 -3.43 -6.19 -16.32
CA PRO A 146 -3.20 -5.58 -15.03
C PRO A 146 -3.18 -6.66 -13.94
N THR A 147 -2.30 -6.48 -12.95
CA THR A 147 -2.30 -7.34 -11.77
C THR A 147 -3.34 -6.81 -10.79
N ILE A 148 -4.39 -7.58 -10.56
CA ILE A 148 -5.52 -7.20 -9.70
C ILE A 148 -5.42 -7.96 -8.39
N LEU A 149 -5.46 -7.24 -7.27
CA LEU A 149 -5.57 -7.82 -5.93
C LEU A 149 -6.96 -7.56 -5.39
N THR A 150 -7.66 -8.62 -4.98
CA THR A 150 -8.91 -8.51 -4.25
C THR A 150 -8.65 -8.63 -2.75
N PRO A 151 -9.26 -7.78 -1.91
CA PRO A 151 -9.23 -7.99 -0.47
C PRO A 151 -9.95 -9.30 -0.14
N SER A 152 -9.37 -10.09 0.75
CA SER A 152 -10.06 -11.26 1.30
C SER A 152 -11.24 -10.77 2.12
N THR A 153 -12.47 -11.16 1.77
CA THR A 153 -13.63 -11.00 2.64
C THR A 153 -13.39 -11.84 3.90
N LYS A 154 -12.96 -11.19 4.97
CA LYS A 154 -13.03 -11.70 6.34
C LYS A 154 -13.99 -10.82 7.10
#